data_AF-D4GTN8-F1
#
_entry.id   AF-D4GTN8-F1
#
_cell.length_a   1.000
_cell.length_b   1.000
_cell.length_c   1.000
_cell.angle_alpha   90.00
_cell.angle_beta   90.00
_cell.angle_gamma   90.00
#
_symmetry.space_group_name_H-M   'P 1'
#
loop_
_entity.id
_entity.type
_entity.pdbx_description
1 polymer ?
#
loop_
_entity_poly.entity_id
_entity_poly.type
_entity_poly.pdbx_seq_one_letter_code
_entity_poly.pdbx_strand_id
1 'polypeptide(L)'
;MKLAVPTDFDILEALSDRRRNTAVNLSYILDKNRSYINTRLPILADYGLLARVGPAPNSGLYEITDKGLVVLDNRDQYRADGVDFDALVESELRARTDEANA
;
A
#
# COMPACT_ATOMS: atom_id res chain seq x y z
N MET A 1 -1.14 -12.26 -0.81
CA MET A 1 -0.57 -11.44 0.27
C MET A 1 -1.49 -11.51 1.49
N LYS A 2 -0.99 -11.22 2.71
CA LYS A 2 -1.81 -11.23 3.94
C LYS A 2 -1.82 -9.86 4.62
N LEU A 3 -2.82 -9.04 4.26
CA LEU A 3 -3.05 -7.71 4.80
C LEU A 3 -3.74 -7.74 6.17
N ALA A 4 -3.30 -6.85 7.07
CA ALA A 4 -3.94 -6.58 8.36
C ALA A 4 -5.06 -5.56 8.19
N VAL A 5 -6.28 -6.04 8.01
CA VAL A 5 -7.48 -5.22 7.83
C VAL A 5 -8.01 -4.72 9.18
N PRO A 6 -8.39 -3.44 9.32
CA PRO A 6 -8.44 -2.42 8.26
C PRO A 6 -7.13 -1.66 8.03
N THR A 7 -6.22 -1.69 9.00
CA THR A 7 -5.05 -0.79 9.09
C THR A 7 -4.22 -0.69 7.81
N ASP A 8 -3.96 -1.79 7.11
CA ASP A 8 -3.16 -1.74 5.88
C ASP A 8 -3.86 -0.96 4.77
N PHE A 9 -5.17 -1.13 4.61
CA PHE A 9 -5.95 -0.36 3.66
C PHE A 9 -6.01 1.10 4.08
N ASP A 10 -6.15 1.40 5.37
CA ASP A 10 -6.14 2.78 5.87
C ASP A 10 -4.77 3.46 5.59
N ILE A 11 -3.65 2.72 5.68
CA ILE A 11 -2.32 3.21 5.28
C ILE A 11 -2.23 3.49 3.79
N LEU A 12 -2.72 2.58 2.94
CA LEU A 12 -2.72 2.76 1.49
C LEU A 12 -3.59 3.96 1.09
N GLU A 13 -4.77 4.10 1.70
CA GLU A 13 -5.69 5.21 1.48
C GLU A 13 -5.04 6.55 1.86
N ALA A 14 -4.36 6.63 3.01
CA ALA A 14 -3.64 7.83 3.44
C ALA A 14 -2.43 8.21 2.56
N LEU A 15 -1.99 7.32 1.67
CA LEU A 15 -0.89 7.54 0.72
C LEU A 15 -1.38 7.61 -0.74
N SER A 16 -2.69 7.51 -0.98
CA SER A 16 -3.29 7.42 -2.32
C SER A 16 -3.07 8.67 -3.19
N ASP A 17 -2.79 9.82 -2.58
CA ASP A 17 -2.40 11.06 -3.28
C ASP A 17 -0.94 11.05 -3.79
N ARG A 18 -0.25 9.90 -3.63
CA ARG A 18 1.18 9.68 -3.94
C ARG A 18 2.13 10.61 -3.21
N ARG A 19 1.69 11.30 -2.15
CA ARG A 19 2.61 12.07 -1.30
C ARG A 19 3.38 11.15 -0.38
N ARG A 20 4.63 11.53 -0.15
CA ARG A 20 5.55 10.78 0.72
C ARG A 20 5.21 11.06 2.17
N ASN A 21 5.20 10.02 2.99
CA ASN A 21 4.90 10.16 4.41
C ASN A 21 5.76 9.24 5.28
N THR A 22 5.84 9.57 6.57
CA THR A 22 6.55 8.75 7.57
C THR A 22 5.58 8.04 8.49
N ALA A 23 6.06 7.03 9.22
CA ALA A 23 5.27 6.35 10.24
C ALA A 23 4.74 7.28 11.34
N VAL A 24 5.49 8.35 11.68
CA VAL A 24 5.06 9.35 12.67
C VAL A 24 3.83 10.09 12.16
N ASN A 25 3.89 10.57 10.92
CA ASN A 25 2.79 11.32 10.33
C ASN A 25 1.56 10.45 10.12
N LEU A 26 1.74 9.22 9.61
CA LEU A 26 0.64 8.27 9.40
C LEU A 26 -0.02 7.86 10.73
N SER A 27 0.77 7.67 11.79
CA SER A 27 0.25 7.43 13.14
C SER A 27 -0.67 8.56 13.62
N TYR A 28 -0.29 9.82 13.35
CA TYR A 28 -1.10 10.98 13.68
C TYR A 28 -2.36 11.10 12.81
N ILE A 29 -2.23 10.94 11.49
CA ILE A 29 -3.35 11.04 10.52
C ILE A 29 -4.41 9.97 10.79
N LEU A 30 -3.98 8.73 11.06
CA LEU A 30 -4.86 7.57 11.22
C LEU A 30 -5.34 7.37 12.67
N ASP A 31 -4.85 8.18 13.62
CA ASP A 31 -5.01 7.97 15.06
C ASP A 31 -4.69 6.53 15.47
N LYS A 32 -3.51 6.04 15.06
CA LYS A 32 -3.02 4.68 15.32
C LYS A 32 -1.71 4.69 16.06
N ASN A 33 -1.43 3.61 16.79
CA ASN A 33 -0.17 3.44 17.48
C ASN A 33 1.02 3.45 16.50
N ARG A 34 1.99 4.35 16.72
CA ARG A 34 3.19 4.49 15.89
C ARG A 34 4.01 3.22 15.77
N SER A 35 4.19 2.47 16.87
CA SER A 35 4.94 1.21 16.83
C SER A 35 4.27 0.20 15.91
N TYR A 36 2.93 0.17 15.89
CA TYR A 36 2.20 -0.70 14.99
C TYR A 36 2.35 -0.27 13.52
N ILE A 37 2.24 1.02 13.22
CA ILE A 37 2.49 1.56 11.87
C ILE A 37 3.92 1.23 11.40
N ASN A 38 4.92 1.37 12.27
CA ASN A 38 6.31 1.00 11.99
C ASN A 38 6.49 -0.48 11.65
N THR A 39 5.65 -1.37 12.22
CA THR A 39 5.65 -2.79 11.85
C THR A 39 4.99 -3.02 10.50
N ARG A 40 3.91 -2.30 10.17
CA ARG A 40 3.16 -2.50 8.91
C ARG A 40 3.91 -1.98 7.68
N LEU A 41 4.53 -0.80 7.74
CA LEU A 41 5.14 -0.18 6.56
C LEU A 41 6.22 -1.04 5.86
N PRO A 42 7.17 -1.69 6.57
CA PRO A 42 8.09 -2.66 5.96
C PRO A 42 7.37 -3.81 5.26
N ILE A 43 6.34 -4.40 5.87
CA ILE A 43 5.60 -5.53 5.31
C ILE A 43 4.89 -5.12 4.01
N LEU A 44 4.27 -3.93 4.00
CA LEU A 44 3.62 -3.39 2.81
C LEU A 44 4.63 -3.09 1.69
N ALA A 45 5.85 -2.66 2.05
CA ALA A 45 6.93 -2.48 1.08
C ALA A 45 7.46 -3.83 0.55
N ASP A 46 7.57 -4.85 1.38
CA ASP A 46 7.97 -6.21 0.96
C ASP A 46 6.94 -6.84 0.01
N TYR A 47 5.65 -6.50 0.15
CA TYR A 47 4.60 -6.85 -0.82
C TYR A 47 4.63 -6.00 -2.11
N GLY A 48 5.52 -5.01 -2.19
CA GLY A 48 5.61 -4.08 -3.31
C GLY A 48 4.48 -3.06 -3.37
N LEU A 49 3.70 -2.88 -2.29
CA LEU A 49 2.58 -1.93 -2.24
C LEU A 49 3.04 -0.52 -1.91
N LEU A 50 4.18 -0.40 -1.21
CA LEU A 50 4.85 0.85 -0.90
C LEU A 50 6.31 0.80 -1.36
N ALA A 51 6.87 1.96 -1.71
CA ALA A 51 8.29 2.14 -1.95
C ALA A 51 8.93 2.92 -0.80
N ARG A 52 10.11 2.48 -0.34
CA ARG A 52 10.96 3.30 0.53
C ARG A 52 11.67 4.34 -0.33
N VAL A 53 11.51 5.62 0.00
CA VAL A 53 12.00 6.73 -0.83
C VAL A 53 12.79 7.75 -0.02
N GLY A 54 13.46 8.69 -0.69
CA GLY A 54 14.15 9.81 -0.05
C GLY A 54 15.68 9.73 -0.13
N PRO A 55 16.37 10.85 0.12
CA PRO A 55 17.81 10.98 -0.15
C PRO A 55 18.69 10.25 0.87
N ALA A 56 18.18 9.97 2.07
CA ALA A 56 18.90 9.26 3.12
C ALA A 56 18.52 7.76 3.11
N PRO A 57 19.47 6.83 3.32
CA PRO A 57 19.21 5.40 3.35
C PRO A 57 18.09 4.95 4.32
N ASN A 58 17.86 5.74 5.39
CA ASN A 58 16.86 5.47 6.42
C ASN A 58 15.94 6.69 6.65
N SER A 59 15.55 7.37 5.57
CA SER A 59 14.64 8.53 5.62
C SER A 59 13.32 8.27 6.37
N GLY A 60 12.89 7.00 6.44
CA GLY A 60 11.57 6.61 6.96
C GLY A 60 10.40 7.07 6.09
N LEU A 61 10.67 7.53 4.86
CA LEU A 61 9.65 7.98 3.91
C LEU A 61 9.17 6.82 3.04
N TYR A 62 7.86 6.74 2.91
CA TYR A 62 7.16 5.78 2.06
C TYR A 62 6.25 6.51 1.08
N GLU A 63 6.10 5.94 -0.11
CA GLU A 63 5.21 6.38 -1.17
C GLU A 63 4.42 5.15 -1.67
N ILE A 64 3.15 5.30 -2.02
CA ILE A 64 2.37 4.19 -2.59
C ILE A 64 2.85 3.86 -4.01
N THR A 65 2.88 2.58 -4.36
CA THR A 65 3.18 2.12 -5.73
C THR A 65 1.90 1.97 -6.55
N ASP A 66 2.03 1.74 -7.87
CA ASP A 66 0.87 1.40 -8.71
C ASP A 66 0.18 0.11 -8.24
N LYS A 67 0.95 -0.88 -7.79
CA LYS A 67 0.41 -2.11 -7.18
C LYS A 67 -0.34 -1.81 -5.89
N GLY A 68 0.15 -0.88 -5.07
CA GLY A 68 -0.55 -0.41 -3.87
C GLY A 68 -1.89 0.24 -4.18
N LEU A 69 -1.96 1.04 -5.25
CA LEU A 69 -3.22 1.64 -5.72
C LEU A 69 -4.20 0.56 -6.23
N VAL A 70 -3.74 -0.39 -7.04
CA VAL A 70 -4.58 -1.52 -7.49
C VAL A 70 -5.15 -2.29 -6.30
N VAL A 71 -4.34 -2.59 -5.29
CA VAL A 71 -4.80 -3.25 -4.07
C VAL A 71 -5.87 -2.41 -3.36
N LEU A 72 -5.65 -1.10 -3.22
CA LEU A 72 -6.61 -0.19 -2.58
C LEU A 72 -7.94 -0.15 -3.33
N ASP A 73 -7.90 -0.03 -4.67
CA ASP A 73 -9.08 0.05 -5.53
C ASP A 73 -9.92 -1.24 -5.46
N ASN A 74 -9.29 -2.37 -5.15
CA ASN A 74 -9.93 -3.68 -5.00
C ASN A 74 -10.20 -4.09 -3.55
N ARG A 75 -10.17 -3.16 -2.59
CA ARG A 75 -10.37 -3.43 -1.15
C ARG A 75 -11.56 -4.36 -0.86
N ASP A 76 -12.68 -4.16 -1.55
CA ASP A 76 -13.92 -4.92 -1.34
C ASP A 76 -13.80 -6.39 -1.80
N GLN A 77 -12.87 -6.69 -2.72
CA GLN A 77 -12.64 -8.04 -3.22
C GLN A 77 -11.70 -8.85 -2.33
N TYR A 78 -10.95 -8.22 -1.42
CA TYR A 78 -9.89 -8.88 -0.63
C TYR A 78 -10.36 -10.06 0.22
N ARG A 79 -11.62 -10.07 0.65
CA ARG A 79 -12.24 -11.16 1.44
C ARG A 79 -13.49 -11.72 0.77
N ALA A 80 -13.70 -11.43 -0.51
CA ALA A 80 -14.83 -11.96 -1.25
C ALA A 80 -14.64 -13.46 -1.49
N ASP A 81 -15.71 -14.24 -1.27
CA ASP A 81 -15.68 -15.69 -1.47
C ASP A 81 -15.40 -16.02 -2.94
N GLY A 82 -14.48 -16.96 -3.17
CA GLY A 82 -14.12 -17.41 -4.52
C GLY A 82 -13.20 -16.48 -5.30
N VAL A 83 -12.74 -15.37 -4.71
CA VAL A 83 -11.78 -14.47 -5.35
C VAL A 83 -10.34 -14.86 -4.99
N ASP A 84 -9.54 -15.18 -6.00
CA ASP A 84 -8.07 -15.17 -5.87
C ASP A 84 -7.59 -13.72 -5.99
N PHE A 85 -7.46 -13.07 -4.85
CA PHE A 85 -7.11 -11.65 -4.79
C PHE A 85 -5.72 -11.35 -5.36
N ASP A 86 -4.75 -12.25 -5.17
CA ASP A 86 -3.41 -12.03 -5.70
C ASP A 86 -3.43 -12.08 -7.23
N ALA A 87 -4.15 -13.05 -7.82
CA ALA A 87 -4.32 -13.14 -9.26
C ALA A 87 -5.08 -11.94 -9.85
N LEU A 88 -6.12 -11.44 -9.15
CA LEU A 88 -6.85 -10.23 -9.54
C LEU A 88 -5.93 -9.02 -9.61
N VAL A 89 -5.16 -8.77 -8.55
CA VAL A 89 -4.21 -7.64 -8.46
C VAL A 89 -3.17 -7.70 -9.58
N GLU A 90 -2.59 -8.87 -9.86
CA GLU A 90 -1.60 -9.02 -10.93
C GLU A 90 -2.20 -8.79 -12.33
N SER A 91 -3.45 -9.24 -12.55
CA SER A 91 -4.16 -9.00 -13.80
C SER A 91 -4.42 -7.50 -14.03
N GLU A 92 -4.91 -6.80 -13.02
CA GLU A 92 -5.21 -5.37 -13.13
C GLU A 92 -3.95 -4.50 -13.24
N LEU A 93 -2.89 -4.85 -12.50
CA LEU A 93 -1.62 -4.16 -12.60
C LEU A 93 -1.04 -4.26 -14.02
N ARG A 94 -1.15 -5.44 -14.65
CA ARG A 94 -0.73 -5.63 -16.04
C ARG A 94 -1.55 -4.76 -16.99
N ALA A 95 -2.88 -4.78 -16.87
CA ALA A 95 -3.76 -3.98 -17.70
C ALA A 95 -3.43 -2.47 -17.62
N ARG A 96 -3.21 -1.94 -16.41
CA ARG A 96 -2.80 -0.53 -16.22
C ARG A 96 -1.45 -0.21 -16.83
N THR A 97 -0.50 -1.14 -16.74
CA THR A 97 0.84 -0.97 -17.31
C THR A 97 0.79 -0.95 -18.83
N ASP A 98 -0.03 -1.80 -19.44
CA ASP A 98 -0.20 -1.84 -20.89
C ASP A 98 -0.87 -0.55 -21.40
N GLU A 99 -1.88 -0.03 -20.69
CA GLU A 99 -2.52 1.26 -21.00
C GLU A 99 -1.57 2.46 -20.90
N ALA A 100 -0.68 2.47 -19.90
CA ALA A 100 0.29 3.56 -19.72
C ALA A 100 1.40 3.58 -20.80
N ASN A 101 1.63 2.46 -21.48
CA ASN A 101 2.66 2.29 -22.50
C ASN A 101 2.13 2.37 -23.94
N ALA A 102 0.81 2.48 -24.12
CA ALA A 102 0.12 2.60 -25.41
C ALA A 102 0.03 4.06 -25.88
#